data_AF-A0A9P4GC83-F1
#
_entry.id   AF-A0A9P4GC83-F1
#
_cell.length_a   1.000
_cell.length_b   1.000
_cell.length_c   1.000
_cell.angle_alpha   90.00
_cell.angle_beta   90.00
_cell.angle_gamma   90.00
#
_symmetry.space_group_name_H-M   'P 1'
#
loop_
_entity.id
_entity.type
_entity.pdbx_description
1 polymer ?
#
loop_
_entity_poly.entity_id
_entity_poly.type
_entity_poly.pdbx_seq_one_letter_code
_entity_poly.pdbx_strand_id
1 'polypeptide(L)'
;MAAVPDDILIAIATQLKRNDSGTSHLFAFIQVSRRWHMLGLPLLYGNISVTTRGLERFANIFLPKYGKLVRSLSLRVGAIRSHVDMDPYLPSNDRDPWNLEGDLSDGNLTMEAGALNADENHARSEGEEWPFDENQERRVTNSVLLFARFIPILTSLQNLASFSLVVETRASWCLVPRATIAGLIDALPTSCTNLELDTNGNDKHHDNDHTHICDSIRRILPRMQNVRVRLGAMCSAIFERRQSPNVDTRSSGLSDMLPTFEPILSPNLQSLVVNCGITACGELLPQCGYEDHLKWDISAEAWCAMISCLMDVVTQPHATNLRKTKILVLSPTWGKDSNLSLDTQLCTDMVNKVTWAFPCIPEGRWSSVSGCFLVRSPDGSEQVIKDIEDMDDIAEGHVWADVVGGARLPADALQAERRGFPSFATGCVERPVADLMDQWLEVYPGVPKSRTFRNEQKTGTKLVLAEKRTGSDFLALRPIKEITPNGWVRTGPDLDLERA
;
A
#
# COMPACT_ATOMS: atom_id res chain seq x y z
N MET A 1 40.83 -10.95 17.73
CA MET A 1 39.83 -10.21 16.91
C MET A 1 40.23 -8.76 16.57
N ALA A 2 41.24 -8.14 17.19
CA ALA A 2 41.69 -6.79 16.80
C ALA A 2 42.14 -6.65 15.33
N ALA A 3 42.48 -7.76 14.67
CA ALA A 3 43.02 -7.80 13.31
C ALA A 3 41.98 -7.89 12.18
N VAL A 4 40.67 -8.03 12.48
CA VAL A 4 39.65 -8.10 11.40
C VAL A 4 39.43 -6.71 10.82
N PRO A 5 39.51 -6.48 9.50
CA PRO A 5 39.20 -5.19 8.86
C PRO A 5 37.74 -4.74 9.02
N ASP A 6 37.47 -3.42 8.97
CA ASP A 6 36.12 -2.85 9.18
C ASP A 6 35.12 -3.30 8.11
N ASP A 7 35.55 -3.36 6.84
CA ASP A 7 34.77 -3.83 5.70
C ASP A 7 34.30 -5.28 5.86
N ILE A 8 35.14 -6.15 6.44
CA ILE A 8 34.76 -7.53 6.76
C ILE A 8 33.71 -7.56 7.88
N LEU A 9 33.86 -6.73 8.92
CA LEU A 9 32.87 -6.64 10.00
C LEU A 9 31.53 -6.10 9.51
N ILE A 10 31.55 -5.10 8.62
CA ILE A 10 30.35 -4.58 7.95
C ILE A 10 29.70 -5.67 7.11
N ALA A 11 30.48 -6.42 6.32
CA ALA A 11 29.96 -7.52 5.52
C ALA A 11 29.28 -8.58 6.40
N ILE A 12 29.90 -8.96 7.53
CA ILE A 12 29.29 -9.87 8.51
C ILE A 12 27.97 -9.31 9.04
N ALA A 13 27.96 -8.06 9.51
CA ALA A 13 26.75 -7.43 10.04
C ALA A 13 25.64 -7.32 8.99
N THR A 14 25.99 -7.02 7.75
CA THR A 14 25.05 -7.02 6.61
C THR A 14 24.46 -8.40 6.36
N GLN A 15 25.28 -9.47 6.40
CA GLN A 15 24.76 -10.83 6.27
C GLN A 15 23.88 -11.24 7.45
N LEU A 16 24.23 -10.82 8.68
CA LEU A 16 23.38 -11.05 9.85
C LEU A 16 22.01 -10.41 9.66
N LYS A 17 21.96 -9.16 9.17
CA LYS A 17 20.70 -8.44 8.91
C LYS A 17 19.82 -9.12 7.85
N ARG A 18 20.43 -9.76 6.84
CA ARG A 18 19.71 -10.44 5.75
C ARG A 18 18.99 -11.71 6.19
N ASN A 19 19.40 -12.33 7.29
CA ASN A 19 18.76 -13.55 7.80
C ASN A 19 17.48 -13.21 8.56
N ASP A 20 16.50 -14.13 8.57
CA ASP A 20 15.19 -13.91 9.20
C ASP A 20 15.28 -13.60 10.70
N SER A 21 16.27 -14.16 11.41
CA SER A 21 16.56 -13.83 12.82
C SER A 21 17.42 -12.57 12.99
N GLY A 22 17.60 -11.80 11.92
CA GLY A 22 18.71 -10.87 11.74
C GLY A 22 18.76 -9.74 12.73
N THR A 23 17.60 -9.23 13.16
CA THR A 23 17.51 -8.18 14.19
C THR A 23 18.17 -8.65 15.50
N SER A 24 17.84 -9.85 15.97
CA SER A 24 18.39 -10.39 17.23
C SER A 24 19.90 -10.62 17.17
N HIS A 25 20.41 -11.12 16.03
CA HIS A 25 21.84 -11.33 15.83
C HIS A 25 22.60 -10.01 15.69
N LEU A 26 21.98 -9.00 15.05
CA LEU A 26 22.57 -7.68 14.93
C LEU A 26 22.64 -6.96 16.30
N PHE A 27 21.67 -7.21 17.19
CA PHE A 27 21.76 -6.77 18.59
C PHE A 27 22.94 -7.40 19.32
N ALA A 28 23.09 -8.71 19.22
CA ALA A 28 24.25 -9.40 19.80
C ALA A 28 25.57 -8.86 19.21
N PHE A 29 25.60 -8.60 17.90
CA PHE A 29 26.76 -8.02 17.21
C PHE A 29 27.18 -6.67 17.80
N ILE A 30 26.24 -5.74 18.00
CA ILE A 30 26.57 -4.40 18.54
C ILE A 30 26.98 -4.43 20.01
N GLN A 31 26.71 -5.51 20.74
CA GLN A 31 27.12 -5.68 22.14
C GLN A 31 28.54 -6.23 22.31
N VAL A 32 29.19 -6.70 21.24
CA VAL A 32 30.53 -7.34 21.33
C VAL A 32 31.62 -6.38 21.79
N SER A 33 31.71 -5.19 21.18
CA SER A 33 32.73 -4.18 21.52
C SER A 33 32.33 -2.80 21.00
N ARG A 34 32.99 -1.73 21.46
CA ARG A 34 32.76 -0.37 20.96
C ARG A 34 32.91 -0.25 19.44
N ARG A 35 33.88 -0.95 18.84
CA ARG A 35 34.10 -0.95 17.39
C ARG A 35 32.92 -1.59 16.64
N TRP A 36 32.47 -2.76 17.10
CA TRP A 36 31.34 -3.47 16.51
C TRP A 36 30.04 -2.70 16.69
N HIS A 37 29.84 -2.10 17.86
CA HIS A 37 28.74 -1.18 18.13
C HIS A 37 28.68 -0.06 17.09
N MET A 38 29.80 0.64 16.86
CA MET A 38 29.87 1.74 15.88
C MET A 38 29.57 1.30 14.45
N LEU A 39 30.01 0.11 14.04
CA LEU A 39 29.82 -0.41 12.68
C LEU A 39 28.42 -1.01 12.46
N GLY A 40 27.84 -1.65 13.48
CA GLY A 40 26.51 -2.26 13.38
C GLY A 40 25.35 -1.28 13.56
N LEU A 41 25.55 -0.17 14.28
CA LEU A 41 24.52 0.83 14.52
C LEU A 41 23.87 1.38 13.22
N PRO A 42 24.62 1.81 12.18
CA PRO A 42 24.02 2.25 10.93
C PRO A 42 23.18 1.18 10.23
N LEU A 43 23.54 -0.10 10.36
CA LEU A 43 22.76 -1.19 9.77
C LEU A 43 21.48 -1.46 10.56
N LEU A 44 21.55 -1.35 11.89
CA LEU A 44 20.41 -1.57 12.80
C LEU A 44 19.37 -0.46 12.66
N TYR A 45 19.80 0.80 12.66
CA TYR A 45 18.89 1.96 12.56
C TYR A 45 18.63 2.40 11.13
N GLY A 46 19.31 1.81 10.14
CA GLY A 46 19.25 2.25 8.75
C GLY A 46 17.86 2.16 8.14
N ASN A 47 17.16 1.04 8.33
CA ASN A 47 15.83 0.80 7.79
C ASN A 47 14.92 0.34 8.93
N ILE A 48 14.13 1.27 9.46
CA ILE A 48 13.25 1.04 10.61
C ILE A 48 11.84 0.77 10.07
N SER A 49 11.25 -0.33 10.52
CA SER A 49 9.81 -0.56 10.41
C SER A 49 9.17 -0.51 11.79
N VAL A 50 8.02 0.14 11.89
CA VAL A 50 7.24 0.26 13.11
C VAL A 50 5.83 -0.22 12.81
N THR A 51 5.45 -1.35 13.40
CA THR A 51 4.11 -1.91 13.29
C THR A 51 3.17 -1.28 14.32
N THR A 52 1.87 -1.56 14.21
CA THR A 52 0.82 -1.17 15.15
C THR A 52 1.25 -1.22 16.62
N ARG A 53 1.83 -2.36 17.04
CA ARG A 53 2.22 -2.61 18.44
C ARG A 53 3.40 -1.73 18.89
N GLY A 54 4.32 -1.44 17.96
CA GLY A 54 5.53 -0.68 18.23
C GLY A 54 5.36 0.83 18.12
N LEU A 55 4.27 1.33 17.50
CA LEU A 55 4.10 2.77 17.19
C LEU A 55 4.23 3.66 18.42
N GLU A 56 3.43 3.40 19.46
CA GLU A 56 3.41 4.26 20.65
C GLU A 56 4.75 4.23 21.36
N ARG A 57 5.30 3.04 21.54
CA ARG A 57 6.60 2.91 22.21
C ARG A 57 7.67 3.64 21.41
N PHE A 58 7.79 3.37 20.11
CA PHE A 58 8.77 4.01 19.25
C PHE A 58 8.67 5.53 19.32
N ALA A 59 7.45 6.08 19.22
CA ALA A 59 7.21 7.51 19.31
C ALA A 59 7.70 8.12 20.64
N ASN A 60 7.64 7.35 21.73
CA ASN A 60 8.05 7.81 23.07
C ASN A 60 9.54 7.59 23.36
N ILE A 61 10.16 6.54 22.82
CA ILE A 61 11.54 6.15 23.19
C ILE A 61 12.58 6.47 22.12
N PHE A 62 12.18 6.81 20.91
CA PHE A 62 13.13 7.13 19.84
C PHE A 62 14.03 8.29 20.25
N LEU A 63 15.34 8.06 20.22
CA LEU A 63 16.33 9.05 20.59
C LEU A 63 16.81 9.82 19.35
N PRO A 64 16.61 11.15 19.26
CA PRO A 64 16.98 11.95 18.09
C PRO A 64 18.45 11.83 17.67
N LYS A 65 19.35 11.45 18.60
CA LYS A 65 20.78 11.20 18.32
C LYS A 65 21.01 10.12 17.26
N TYR A 66 20.06 9.20 17.08
CA TYR A 66 20.12 8.16 16.05
C TYR A 66 19.47 8.59 14.73
N GLY A 67 18.81 9.76 14.66
CA GLY A 67 18.10 10.22 13.46
C GLY A 67 19.00 10.34 12.22
N LYS A 68 20.29 10.62 12.39
CA LYS A 68 21.28 10.64 11.30
C LYS A 68 21.59 9.27 10.70
N LEU A 69 21.29 8.19 11.43
CA LEU A 69 21.50 6.82 10.95
C LEU A 69 20.30 6.30 10.16
N VAL A 70 19.11 6.86 10.39
CA VAL A 70 17.88 6.43 9.74
C VAL A 70 17.88 6.85 8.27
N ARG A 71 17.74 5.86 7.39
CA ARG A 71 17.65 6.02 5.94
C ARG A 71 16.26 5.66 5.41
N SER A 72 15.54 4.78 6.09
CA SER A 72 14.13 4.50 5.81
C SER A 72 13.33 4.37 7.10
N LEU A 73 12.10 4.89 7.07
CA LEU A 73 11.10 4.71 8.11
C LEU A 73 9.79 4.24 7.47
N SER A 74 9.32 3.07 7.87
CA SER A 74 8.03 2.52 7.47
C SER A 74 7.11 2.42 8.68
N LEU A 75 5.94 3.04 8.60
CA LEU A 75 4.88 2.96 9.60
C LEU A 75 3.78 2.06 9.04
N ARG A 76 3.54 0.92 9.66
CA ARG A 76 2.53 -0.07 9.22
C ARG A 76 1.47 -0.22 10.29
N VAL A 77 0.22 0.06 9.93
CA VAL A 77 -0.92 -0.09 10.84
C VAL A 77 -1.86 -1.14 10.29
N GLY A 78 -2.06 -2.17 11.09
CA GLY A 78 -2.82 -3.35 10.76
C GLY A 78 -3.91 -3.63 11.78
N ALA A 79 -4.66 -4.71 11.58
CA ALA A 79 -5.45 -5.25 12.69
C ALA A 79 -4.51 -5.70 13.83
N ILE A 80 -4.96 -5.64 15.09
CA ILE A 80 -4.19 -6.11 16.27
C ILE A 80 -3.78 -7.60 16.15
N ARG A 81 -4.44 -8.34 15.24
CA ARG A 81 -4.16 -9.73 14.87
C ARG A 81 -3.85 -9.91 13.38
N SER A 82 -3.48 -8.85 12.65
CA SER A 82 -3.15 -9.00 11.23
C SER A 82 -1.91 -9.86 11.06
N HIS A 83 -1.75 -10.41 9.86
CA HIS A 83 -0.58 -11.22 9.52
C HIS A 83 0.75 -10.45 9.67
N VAL A 84 0.71 -9.12 9.63
CA VAL A 84 1.89 -8.27 9.88
C VAL A 84 2.32 -8.33 11.36
N ASP A 85 1.36 -8.47 12.28
CA ASP A 85 1.64 -8.67 13.71
C ASP A 85 1.91 -10.14 14.08
N MET A 86 1.42 -11.07 13.26
CA MET A 86 1.54 -12.53 13.44
C MET A 86 2.62 -13.14 12.55
N ASP A 87 3.52 -12.32 11.99
CA ASP A 87 4.56 -12.78 11.09
C ASP A 87 5.34 -13.92 11.79
N PRO A 88 5.28 -15.18 11.29
CA PRO A 88 5.97 -16.31 11.91
C PRO A 88 7.50 -16.14 11.88
N TYR A 89 7.98 -15.16 11.12
CA TYR A 89 9.39 -14.76 11.03
C TYR A 89 9.74 -13.57 11.92
N LEU A 90 8.75 -12.89 12.52
CA LEU A 90 8.99 -12.06 13.70
C LEU A 90 9.15 -13.01 14.90
N PRO A 91 10.23 -12.90 15.70
CA PRO A 91 10.42 -13.75 16.87
C PRO A 91 9.19 -13.70 17.76
N SER A 92 8.52 -14.84 17.94
CA SER A 92 7.21 -14.94 18.60
C SER A 92 7.20 -14.61 20.10
N ASN A 93 8.28 -14.05 20.68
CA ASN A 93 8.37 -13.54 22.05
C ASN A 93 9.55 -12.56 22.26
N ASP A 94 9.30 -11.50 23.04
CA ASP A 94 10.21 -10.61 23.81
C ASP A 94 11.43 -9.91 23.17
N ARG A 95 11.70 -10.08 21.87
CA ARG A 95 12.99 -9.65 21.28
C ARG A 95 12.92 -8.63 20.14
N ASP A 96 11.75 -8.08 19.85
CA ASP A 96 11.74 -6.80 19.14
C ASP A 96 12.35 -5.75 20.08
N PRO A 97 13.39 -5.00 19.70
CA PRO A 97 13.91 -3.90 20.53
C PRO A 97 12.85 -2.87 20.91
N TRP A 98 11.77 -2.79 20.12
CA TRP A 98 10.61 -1.99 20.39
C TRP A 98 9.47 -2.79 21.07
N ASN A 99 9.59 -4.10 21.27
CA ASN A 99 8.65 -4.92 22.09
C ASN A 99 9.34 -5.72 23.22
N LEU A 100 10.35 -5.15 23.90
CA LEU A 100 10.74 -5.65 25.23
C LEU A 100 9.56 -5.46 26.20
N GLU A 101 8.73 -6.48 26.39
CA GLU A 101 7.83 -6.58 27.52
C GLU A 101 8.70 -6.75 28.77
N GLY A 102 8.71 -5.73 29.63
CA GLY A 102 9.03 -5.95 31.03
C GLY A 102 7.73 -6.32 31.70
N ASP A 103 7.68 -7.51 32.31
CA ASP A 103 6.61 -8.03 33.17
C ASP A 103 5.66 -6.93 33.70
N LEU A 104 4.63 -6.62 32.93
CA LEU A 104 3.43 -5.96 33.41
C LEU A 104 2.38 -7.05 33.52
N SER A 105 2.54 -7.86 34.57
CA SER A 105 1.48 -8.70 35.08
C SER A 105 0.36 -7.79 35.61
N ASP A 106 -0.55 -7.34 34.75
CA ASP A 106 -1.78 -6.69 35.15
C ASP A 106 -2.98 -7.25 34.36
N GLY A 107 -3.89 -7.87 35.11
CA GLY A 107 -5.33 -7.75 34.88
C GLY A 107 -5.97 -8.58 33.77
N ASN A 108 -6.24 -9.85 34.07
CA ASN A 108 -7.40 -10.65 33.66
C ASN A 108 -8.40 -9.97 32.66
N LEU A 109 -8.06 -10.01 31.36
CA LEU A 109 -9.00 -9.81 30.25
C LEU A 109 -9.19 -11.16 29.54
N THR A 110 -9.97 -12.04 30.16
CA THR A 110 -10.54 -13.21 29.47
C THR A 110 -11.67 -12.73 28.58
N MET A 111 -11.36 -12.39 27.33
CA MET A 111 -12.38 -12.18 26.30
C MET A 111 -12.79 -13.53 25.72
N GLU A 112 -14.03 -13.94 25.97
CA GLU A 112 -14.67 -15.04 25.26
C GLU A 112 -14.73 -14.72 23.77
N ALA A 113 -14.15 -15.61 22.96
CA ALA A 113 -14.18 -15.52 21.52
C ALA A 113 -15.59 -15.89 21.01
N GLY A 114 -16.44 -14.89 20.82
CA GLY A 114 -17.63 -15.03 19.98
C GLY A 114 -17.21 -15.26 18.53
N ALA A 115 -17.61 -16.39 17.96
CA ALA A 115 -17.44 -16.68 16.55
C ALA A 115 -18.19 -15.62 15.71
N LEU A 116 -17.46 -14.68 15.11
CA LEU A 116 -18.01 -13.74 14.14
C LEU A 116 -18.35 -14.51 12.86
N ASN A 117 -19.65 -14.71 12.61
CA ASN A 117 -20.15 -15.34 11.40
C ASN A 117 -19.92 -14.42 10.19
N ALA A 118 -19.21 -14.93 9.18
CA ALA A 118 -18.88 -14.22 7.94
C ALA A 118 -20.07 -14.03 6.96
N ASP A 119 -21.30 -14.32 7.38
CA ASP A 119 -22.52 -14.09 6.59
C ASP A 119 -23.06 -12.65 6.67
N GLU A 120 -22.53 -11.81 7.57
CA GLU A 120 -22.96 -10.40 7.68
C GLU A 120 -22.52 -9.48 6.54
N ASN A 121 -21.65 -9.94 5.61
CA ASN A 121 -21.16 -9.09 4.52
C ASN A 121 -22.02 -9.12 3.24
N HIS A 122 -23.11 -9.90 3.18
CA HIS A 122 -24.02 -9.91 2.02
C HIS A 122 -25.48 -9.56 2.34
N ALA A 123 -25.85 -9.43 3.61
CA ALA A 123 -27.15 -8.89 4.04
C ALA A 123 -27.07 -7.40 4.44
N ARG A 124 -26.13 -6.64 3.88
CA ARG A 124 -25.85 -5.23 4.20
C ARG A 124 -26.60 -4.25 3.30
N SER A 125 -27.90 -4.46 3.12
CA SER A 125 -28.79 -3.46 2.54
C SER A 125 -29.73 -2.93 3.61
N GLU A 126 -29.58 -1.65 3.91
CA GLU A 126 -30.56 -0.76 4.54
C GLU A 126 -30.64 -0.76 6.09
N GLY A 127 -29.85 0.12 6.72
CA GLY A 127 -30.38 0.94 7.82
C GLY A 127 -29.97 0.61 9.26
N GLU A 128 -29.21 -0.44 9.55
CA GLU A 128 -28.70 -0.67 10.90
C GLU A 128 -27.43 0.14 11.16
N GLU A 129 -27.61 1.31 11.78
CA GLU A 129 -26.53 2.03 12.47
C GLU A 129 -25.99 1.11 13.58
N TRP A 130 -24.77 0.59 13.39
CA TRP A 130 -24.07 -0.13 14.45
C TRP A 130 -23.97 0.80 15.67
N PRO A 131 -24.36 0.36 16.88
CA PRO A 131 -24.16 1.17 18.07
C PRO A 131 -22.67 1.45 18.19
N PHE A 132 -22.31 2.74 18.05
CA PHE A 132 -20.94 3.21 18.19
C PHE A 132 -20.46 2.83 19.60
N ASP A 133 -19.52 1.89 19.69
CA ASP A 133 -18.93 1.45 20.96
C ASP A 133 -18.06 2.60 21.49
N GLU A 134 -18.34 3.10 22.71
CA GLU A 134 -17.51 4.13 23.37
C GLU A 134 -16.01 3.71 23.45
N ASN A 135 -15.71 2.41 23.45
CA ASN A 135 -14.33 1.93 23.37
C ASN A 135 -13.69 2.17 21.99
N GLN A 136 -14.47 2.19 20.92
CA GLN A 136 -14.00 2.52 19.58
C GLN A 136 -13.61 3.99 19.49
N GLU A 137 -14.40 4.89 20.07
CA GLU A 137 -14.09 6.33 20.12
C GLU A 137 -12.82 6.63 20.92
N ARG A 138 -12.62 5.96 22.06
CA ARG A 138 -11.35 6.04 22.82
C ARG A 138 -10.15 5.54 22.01
N ARG A 139 -10.30 4.47 21.23
CA ARG A 139 -9.23 3.94 20.37
C ARG A 139 -8.87 4.91 19.24
N VAL A 140 -9.87 5.52 18.60
CA VAL A 140 -9.67 6.52 17.54
C VAL A 140 -8.96 7.77 18.07
N THR A 141 -9.35 8.28 19.24
CA THR A 141 -8.71 9.47 19.83
C THR A 141 -7.22 9.25 20.11
N ASN A 142 -6.84 8.02 20.47
CA ASN A 142 -5.44 7.66 20.71
C ASN A 142 -4.61 7.57 19.42
N SER A 143 -5.17 7.14 18.28
CA SER A 143 -4.42 7.06 17.01
C SER A 143 -4.01 8.44 16.49
N VAL A 144 -4.88 9.45 16.62
CA VAL A 144 -4.57 10.83 16.20
C VAL A 144 -3.31 11.38 16.88
N LEU A 145 -3.30 11.32 18.21
CA LEU A 145 -2.20 11.83 19.02
C LEU A 145 -0.91 11.03 18.76
N LEU A 146 -1.05 9.74 18.48
CA LEU A 146 0.06 8.86 18.19
C LEU A 146 0.83 9.27 16.94
N PHE A 147 0.15 9.45 15.79
CA PHE A 147 0.84 9.85 14.56
C PHE A 147 1.40 11.27 14.64
N ALA A 148 0.73 12.19 15.33
CA ALA A 148 1.24 13.54 15.52
C ALA A 148 2.62 13.57 16.23
N ARG A 149 2.93 12.58 17.09
CA ARG A 149 4.26 12.45 17.73
C ARG A 149 5.38 12.12 16.75
N PHE A 150 5.08 11.60 15.56
CA PHE A 150 6.10 11.32 14.55
C PHE A 150 6.57 12.59 13.81
N ILE A 151 5.78 13.67 13.80
CA ILE A 151 6.15 14.94 13.16
C ILE A 151 7.51 15.45 13.67
N PRO A 152 7.73 15.66 14.99
CA PRO A 152 9.04 16.08 15.48
C PRO A 152 10.14 15.02 15.24
N ILE A 153 9.81 13.72 15.25
CA ILE A 153 10.78 12.66 14.95
C ILE A 153 11.30 12.81 13.52
N LEU A 154 10.42 12.98 12.53
CA LEU A 154 10.78 13.13 11.11
C LEU A 154 11.74 14.29 10.88
N THR A 155 11.55 15.42 11.57
CA THR A 155 12.46 16.57 11.46
C THR A 155 13.90 16.27 11.93
N SER A 156 14.07 15.26 12.79
CA SER A 156 15.40 14.82 13.27
C SER A 156 16.11 13.84 12.32
N LEU A 157 15.39 13.25 11.35
CA LEU A 157 15.89 12.19 10.46
C LEU A 157 16.62 12.77 9.23
N GLN A 158 17.66 13.58 9.43
CA GLN A 158 18.33 14.36 8.38
C GLN A 158 18.79 13.56 7.14
N ASN A 159 18.97 12.24 7.29
CA ASN A 159 19.43 11.32 6.25
C ASN A 159 18.34 10.37 5.72
N LEU A 160 17.08 10.59 6.09
CA LEU A 160 15.94 9.80 5.63
C LEU A 160 15.84 9.90 4.11
N ALA A 161 15.94 8.78 3.41
CA ALA A 161 15.81 8.68 1.97
C ALA A 161 14.42 8.19 1.54
N SER A 162 13.74 7.43 2.40
CA SER A 162 12.43 6.83 2.13
C SER A 162 11.52 6.91 3.35
N PHE A 163 10.27 7.28 3.11
CA PHE A 163 9.19 7.24 4.10
C PHE A 163 8.01 6.45 3.52
N SER A 164 7.45 5.55 4.33
CA SER A 164 6.26 4.79 4.00
C SER A 164 5.27 4.84 5.16
N LEU A 165 4.02 5.17 4.89
CA LEU A 165 2.89 5.01 5.80
C LEU A 165 1.86 4.12 5.11
N VAL A 166 1.60 2.94 5.68
CA VAL A 166 0.63 1.97 5.18
C VAL A 166 -0.38 1.65 6.27
N VAL A 167 -1.67 1.81 5.98
CA VAL A 167 -2.80 1.44 6.83
C VAL A 167 -3.58 0.34 6.11
N GLU A 168 -3.52 -0.88 6.64
CA GLU A 168 -4.15 -2.07 6.06
C GLU A 168 -5.69 -1.98 6.13
N THR A 169 -6.38 -2.67 5.20
CA THR A 169 -7.85 -2.73 5.11
C THR A 169 -8.48 -3.12 6.44
N ARG A 170 -7.84 -4.04 7.16
CA ARG A 170 -8.36 -4.60 8.41
C ARG A 170 -8.14 -3.66 9.61
N ALA A 171 -7.45 -2.53 9.42
CA ALA A 171 -7.20 -1.53 10.46
C ALA A 171 -8.30 -0.46 10.53
N SER A 172 -9.57 -0.85 10.37
CA SER A 172 -10.72 0.08 10.42
C SER A 172 -10.87 0.86 11.74
N TRP A 173 -10.18 0.42 12.79
CA TRP A 173 -10.08 1.10 14.07
C TRP A 173 -9.13 2.31 14.04
N CYS A 174 -8.22 2.38 13.06
CA CYS A 174 -7.19 3.40 12.97
C CYS A 174 -7.60 4.48 11.96
N LEU A 175 -8.06 5.62 12.45
CA LEU A 175 -8.25 6.81 11.63
C LEU A 175 -7.03 7.72 11.77
N VAL A 176 -6.54 8.23 10.63
CA VAL A 176 -5.40 9.15 10.58
C VAL A 176 -5.87 10.49 10.01
N PRO A 177 -5.97 11.55 10.83
CA PRO A 177 -6.49 12.82 10.35
C PRO A 177 -5.64 13.39 9.21
N ARG A 178 -6.29 14.05 8.26
CA ARG A 178 -5.61 14.62 7.09
C ARG A 178 -4.62 15.69 7.47
N ALA A 179 -4.97 16.53 8.45
CA ALA A 179 -4.04 17.49 9.05
C ALA A 179 -2.77 16.81 9.58
N THR A 180 -2.89 15.63 10.20
CA THR A 180 -1.74 14.86 10.70
C THR A 180 -0.90 14.32 9.55
N ILE A 181 -1.52 13.73 8.52
CA ILE A 181 -0.81 13.25 7.33
C ILE A 181 -0.06 14.39 6.62
N ALA A 182 -0.72 15.53 6.42
CA ALA A 182 -0.10 16.73 5.86
C ALA A 182 1.10 17.19 6.72
N GLY A 183 0.94 17.21 8.04
CA GLY A 183 2.02 17.52 8.98
C GLY A 183 3.20 16.54 8.90
N LEU A 184 2.94 15.25 8.71
CA LEU A 184 3.99 14.24 8.48
C LEU A 184 4.75 14.52 7.19
N ILE A 185 4.03 14.75 6.08
CA ILE A 185 4.61 15.07 4.77
C ILE A 185 5.47 16.34 4.85
N ASP A 186 4.96 17.37 5.51
CA ASP A 186 5.64 18.67 5.63
C ASP A 186 6.86 18.60 6.55
N ALA A 187 6.90 17.64 7.47
CA ALA A 187 8.06 17.36 8.30
C ALA A 187 9.13 16.49 7.60
N LEU A 188 8.86 15.94 6.40
CA LEU A 188 9.83 15.11 5.70
C LEU A 188 11.06 15.93 5.29
N PRO A 189 12.27 15.54 5.73
CA PRO A 189 13.51 16.24 5.41
C PRO A 189 13.78 16.19 3.90
N THR A 190 14.51 17.17 3.36
CA THR A 190 14.79 17.29 1.92
C THR A 190 15.52 16.09 1.31
N SER A 191 16.25 15.33 2.13
CA SER A 191 16.90 14.06 1.77
C SER A 191 15.92 12.95 1.43
N CYS A 192 14.66 13.04 1.86
CA CYS A 192 13.64 12.04 1.58
C CYS A 192 13.21 12.20 0.13
N THR A 193 13.53 11.25 -0.74
CA THR A 193 13.18 11.30 -2.16
C THR A 193 12.20 10.21 -2.55
N ASN A 194 11.76 9.38 -1.61
CA ASN A 194 10.83 8.29 -1.86
C ASN A 194 9.67 8.36 -0.86
N LEU A 195 8.44 8.34 -1.35
CA LEU A 195 7.23 8.44 -0.55
C LEU A 195 6.26 7.32 -0.91
N GLU A 196 5.86 6.54 0.07
CA GLU A 196 4.66 5.73 0.02
C GLU A 196 3.65 6.25 1.05
N LEU A 197 2.43 6.50 0.61
CA LEU A 197 1.32 6.87 1.46
C LEU A 197 0.09 6.09 1.04
N ASP A 198 -0.20 5.03 1.78
CA ASP A 198 -1.35 4.16 1.59
C ASP A 198 -2.20 4.19 2.85
N THR A 199 -3.27 4.98 2.85
CA THR A 199 -4.19 5.07 3.99
C THR A 199 -5.35 4.09 3.87
N ASN A 200 -5.50 3.47 2.69
CA ASN A 200 -6.64 2.66 2.32
C ASN A 200 -8.02 3.27 2.68
N GLY A 201 -8.11 4.59 2.58
CA GLY A 201 -9.32 5.34 2.90
C GLY A 201 -9.56 5.65 4.38
N ASN A 202 -8.61 5.35 5.25
CA ASN A 202 -8.69 5.64 6.69
C ASN A 202 -8.30 7.08 7.08
N ASP A 203 -8.06 7.95 6.10
CA ASP A 203 -7.82 9.40 6.23
C ASP A 203 -9.12 10.21 6.08
N LYS A 204 -10.12 9.83 6.89
CA LYS A 204 -11.43 10.49 6.90
C LYS A 204 -11.32 11.94 7.40
N HIS A 205 -12.22 12.78 6.91
CA HIS A 205 -12.39 14.13 7.43
C HIS A 205 -13.01 14.10 8.82
N HIS A 206 -12.60 15.04 9.65
CA HIS A 206 -13.41 15.52 10.77
C HIS A 206 -14.23 16.72 10.29
N ASP A 207 -15.36 17.03 10.95
CA ASP A 207 -16.33 18.06 10.53
C ASP A 207 -15.78 19.49 10.33
N ASN A 208 -14.50 19.74 10.67
CA ASN A 208 -13.81 21.02 10.49
C ASN A 208 -12.43 20.87 9.81
N ASP A 209 -12.08 19.69 9.29
CA ASP A 209 -10.79 19.47 8.63
C ASP A 209 -10.88 19.80 7.14
N HIS A 210 -10.38 20.99 6.77
CA HIS A 210 -10.27 21.46 5.38
C HIS A 210 -8.91 21.12 4.74
N THR A 211 -8.13 20.23 5.36
CA THR A 211 -6.78 19.92 4.88
C THR A 211 -6.81 19.09 3.59
N HIS A 212 -6.26 19.64 2.51
CA HIS A 212 -5.96 18.89 1.30
C HIS A 212 -4.57 18.26 1.38
N ILE A 213 -4.50 16.95 1.63
CA ILE A 213 -3.23 16.19 1.60
C ILE A 213 -2.53 16.37 0.23
N CYS A 214 -3.32 16.48 -0.86
CA CYS A 214 -2.83 16.74 -2.21
C CYS A 214 -1.91 17.96 -2.29
N ASP A 215 -2.15 19.02 -1.50
CA ASP A 215 -1.31 20.22 -1.48
C ASP A 215 0.07 19.95 -0.89
N SER A 216 0.14 19.21 0.22
CA SER A 216 1.40 18.82 0.84
C SER A 216 2.19 17.87 -0.07
N ILE A 217 1.54 16.90 -0.71
CA ILE A 217 2.21 16.02 -1.68
C ILE A 217 2.75 16.82 -2.86
N ARG A 218 1.91 17.66 -3.49
CA ARG A 218 2.30 18.56 -4.59
C ARG A 218 3.56 19.35 -4.28
N ARG A 219 3.68 19.87 -3.05
CA ARG A 219 4.81 20.70 -2.61
C ARG A 219 6.13 19.93 -2.65
N ILE A 220 6.11 18.63 -2.36
CA ILE A 220 7.32 17.80 -2.30
C ILE A 220 7.59 17.02 -3.59
N LEU A 221 6.60 16.86 -4.48
CA LEU A 221 6.76 16.15 -5.76
C LEU A 221 8.02 16.54 -6.57
N PRO A 222 8.42 17.83 -6.68
CA PRO A 222 9.59 18.22 -7.47
C PRO A 222 10.91 17.52 -7.09
N ARG A 223 11.05 17.10 -5.83
CA ARG A 223 12.24 16.41 -5.31
C ARG A 223 12.07 14.88 -5.22
N MET A 224 10.89 14.34 -5.47
CA MET A 224 10.63 12.90 -5.36
C MET A 224 11.18 12.13 -6.57
N GLN A 225 11.56 10.88 -6.31
CA GLN A 225 12.00 9.88 -7.26
C GLN A 225 10.96 8.77 -7.40
N ASN A 226 10.52 8.19 -6.28
CA ASN A 226 9.50 7.14 -6.29
C ASN A 226 8.33 7.56 -5.39
N VAL A 227 7.12 7.61 -5.95
CA VAL A 227 5.91 8.02 -5.23
C VAL A 227 4.83 6.98 -5.42
N ARG A 228 4.25 6.49 -4.33
CA ARG A 228 3.04 5.65 -4.33
C ARG A 228 2.00 6.26 -3.41
N VAL A 229 0.80 6.53 -3.92
CA VAL A 229 -0.27 7.19 -3.17
C VAL A 229 -1.59 6.45 -3.31
N ARG A 230 -2.22 6.16 -2.18
CA ARG A 230 -3.62 5.72 -2.02
C ARG A 230 -4.19 6.47 -0.83
N LEU A 231 -5.05 7.44 -1.09
CA LEU A 231 -5.72 8.23 -0.06
C LEU A 231 -7.20 7.87 -0.02
N GLY A 232 -7.95 8.44 0.92
CA GLY A 232 -9.39 8.34 1.03
C GLY A 232 -10.13 9.41 0.26
N ALA A 233 -9.44 10.46 -0.19
CA ALA A 233 -9.85 11.29 -1.32
C ALA A 233 -8.62 11.82 -2.04
N MET A 234 -8.71 11.98 -3.36
CA MET A 234 -7.65 12.60 -4.17
C MET A 234 -8.24 13.53 -5.22
N CYS A 235 -7.51 14.56 -5.60
CA CYS A 235 -7.89 15.41 -6.73
C CYS A 235 -6.69 15.70 -7.64
N SER A 236 -6.98 16.15 -8.86
CA SER A 236 -5.98 16.51 -9.88
C SER A 236 -5.00 17.58 -9.39
N ALA A 237 -5.37 18.38 -8.39
CA ALA A 237 -4.53 19.43 -7.80
C ALA A 237 -3.18 18.90 -7.28
N ILE A 238 -3.05 17.60 -7.03
CA ILE A 238 -1.76 16.97 -6.72
C ILE A 238 -0.72 17.14 -7.83
N PHE A 239 -1.15 17.26 -9.10
CA PHE A 239 -0.26 17.37 -10.27
C PHE A 239 -0.30 18.72 -10.99
N GLU A 240 -1.21 19.61 -10.60
CA GLU A 240 -1.40 20.93 -11.23
C GLU A 240 -1.32 22.07 -10.20
N ARG A 241 -0.83 23.22 -10.62
CA ARG A 241 -1.03 24.49 -9.91
C ARG A 241 -2.31 25.13 -10.40
N ARG A 242 -3.33 25.13 -9.56
CA ARG A 242 -4.47 26.04 -9.75
C ARG A 242 -4.07 27.41 -9.23
N GLN A 243 -4.00 28.39 -10.12
CA GLN A 243 -4.01 29.77 -9.67
C GLN A 243 -5.36 29.99 -9.00
N SER A 244 -5.35 30.31 -7.69
CA SER A 244 -6.58 30.67 -7.00
C SER A 244 -7.25 31.77 -7.80
N PRO A 245 -8.53 31.64 -8.19
CA PRO A 245 -9.23 32.77 -8.76
C PRO A 245 -9.11 33.91 -7.75
N ASN A 246 -8.50 35.02 -8.18
CA ASN A 246 -8.32 36.18 -7.34
C ASN A 246 -9.71 36.60 -6.86
N VAL A 247 -9.98 36.49 -5.55
CA VAL A 247 -11.33 36.64 -4.96
C VAL A 247 -11.91 38.04 -5.22
N ASP A 248 -11.09 38.99 -5.64
CA ASP A 248 -11.46 40.39 -5.87
C ASP A 248 -12.10 40.68 -7.25
N THR A 249 -12.22 39.72 -8.17
CA THR A 249 -12.87 39.94 -9.49
C THR A 249 -14.36 39.55 -9.54
N ARG A 250 -15.08 39.65 -8.42
CA ARG A 250 -16.55 39.43 -8.37
C ARG A 250 -17.39 40.46 -9.14
N SER A 251 -16.77 41.47 -9.76
CA SER A 251 -17.50 42.68 -10.21
C SER A 251 -17.53 42.91 -11.72
N SER A 252 -16.90 42.07 -12.54
CA SER A 252 -16.85 42.30 -13.99
C SER A 252 -17.30 41.04 -14.74
N GLY A 253 -18.48 41.13 -15.33
CA GLY A 253 -19.27 40.01 -15.83
C GLY A 253 -18.56 39.09 -16.82
N LEU A 254 -18.91 37.80 -16.68
CA LEU A 254 -19.06 36.79 -17.73
C LEU A 254 -18.07 36.88 -18.89
N SER A 255 -16.85 36.39 -18.69
CA SER A 255 -16.04 35.84 -19.79
C SER A 255 -14.97 34.88 -19.28
N ASP A 256 -15.32 33.58 -19.26
CA ASP A 256 -14.58 32.46 -19.87
C ASP A 256 -13.06 32.27 -19.69
N MET A 257 -12.41 32.89 -18.71
CA MET A 257 -11.04 32.49 -18.36
C MET A 257 -11.06 31.21 -17.52
N LEU A 258 -11.20 30.06 -18.20
CA LEU A 258 -10.91 28.76 -17.59
C LEU A 258 -9.49 28.81 -17.00
N PRO A 259 -9.29 28.39 -15.74
CA PRO A 259 -7.97 28.40 -15.11
C PRO A 259 -6.98 27.62 -15.97
N THR A 260 -5.86 28.27 -16.33
CA THR A 260 -4.82 27.63 -17.13
C THR A 260 -4.17 26.50 -16.34
N PHE A 261 -4.23 25.28 -16.88
CA PHE A 261 -3.54 24.12 -16.35
C PHE A 261 -2.01 24.34 -16.38
N GLU A 262 -1.37 24.41 -15.22
CA GLU A 262 0.10 24.47 -15.10
C GLU A 262 0.58 23.22 -14.34
N PRO A 263 1.15 22.20 -15.03
CA PRO A 263 1.61 20.99 -14.35
C PRO A 263 2.80 21.28 -13.44
N ILE A 264 2.95 20.48 -12.40
CA ILE A 264 4.12 20.53 -11.54
C ILE A 264 5.30 19.88 -12.24
N LEU A 265 6.40 20.62 -12.34
CA LEU A 265 7.67 20.08 -12.82
C LEU A 265 8.23 19.10 -11.77
N SER A 266 8.30 17.83 -12.14
CA SER A 266 8.85 16.75 -11.31
C SER A 266 10.06 16.10 -12.01
N PRO A 267 11.19 16.81 -12.14
CA PRO A 267 12.29 16.39 -13.01
C PRO A 267 13.00 15.11 -12.54
N ASN A 268 12.87 14.77 -11.26
CA ASN A 268 13.54 13.63 -10.63
C ASN A 268 12.68 12.36 -10.57
N LEU A 269 11.41 12.45 -10.96
CA LEU A 269 10.44 11.37 -10.80
C LEU A 269 10.79 10.19 -11.71
N GLN A 270 11.01 9.03 -11.13
CA GLN A 270 11.31 7.76 -11.80
C GLN A 270 10.10 6.84 -11.82
N SER A 271 9.33 6.80 -10.73
CA SER A 271 8.06 6.10 -10.66
C SER A 271 6.99 6.90 -9.91
N LEU A 272 5.76 6.76 -10.38
CA LEU A 272 4.56 7.31 -9.77
C LEU A 272 3.45 6.26 -9.87
N VAL A 273 2.95 5.81 -8.72
CA VAL A 273 1.77 4.94 -8.63
C VAL A 273 0.66 5.72 -7.93
N VAL A 274 -0.48 5.84 -8.60
CA VAL A 274 -1.69 6.45 -8.04
C VAL A 274 -2.75 5.37 -7.96
N ASN A 275 -3.14 4.99 -6.75
CA ASN A 275 -4.21 4.04 -6.56
C ASN A 275 -5.53 4.78 -6.34
N CYS A 276 -6.35 4.81 -7.39
CA CYS A 276 -7.70 5.36 -7.39
C CYS A 276 -8.73 4.34 -6.86
N GLY A 277 -8.24 3.28 -6.20
CA GLY A 277 -9.05 2.20 -5.69
C GLY A 277 -9.91 2.59 -4.50
N ILE A 278 -10.77 1.64 -4.19
CA ILE A 278 -11.86 1.76 -3.25
C ILE A 278 -11.32 1.96 -1.83
N THR A 279 -12.06 2.67 -1.00
CA THR A 279 -11.81 2.69 0.45
C THR A 279 -12.10 1.32 1.06
N ALA A 280 -11.65 1.08 2.30
CA ALA A 280 -11.96 -0.14 3.05
C ALA A 280 -13.48 -0.50 3.11
N CYS A 281 -14.39 0.43 2.78
CA CYS A 281 -15.84 0.26 2.84
C CYS A 281 -16.50 -0.19 1.52
N GLY A 282 -15.75 -0.41 0.43
CA GLY A 282 -16.39 -0.76 -0.85
C GLY A 282 -16.84 0.45 -1.69
N GLU A 283 -16.56 1.67 -1.23
CA GLU A 283 -16.95 2.92 -1.89
C GLU A 283 -15.89 3.44 -2.86
N LEU A 284 -16.33 3.97 -4.01
CA LEU A 284 -15.47 4.63 -4.98
C LEU A 284 -14.71 5.78 -4.32
N LEU A 285 -13.46 5.98 -4.73
CA LEU A 285 -12.64 7.04 -4.19
C LEU A 285 -13.23 8.41 -4.55
N PRO A 286 -13.62 9.23 -3.57
CA PRO A 286 -14.09 10.59 -3.83
C PRO A 286 -13.00 11.49 -4.38
N GLN A 287 -13.43 12.50 -5.12
CA GLN A 287 -12.61 13.66 -5.40
C GLN A 287 -12.55 14.59 -4.18
N CYS A 288 -11.39 15.21 -3.90
CA CYS A 288 -11.38 16.32 -2.95
C CYS A 288 -12.16 17.52 -3.52
N GLY A 289 -13.16 18.01 -2.80
CA GLY A 289 -14.08 19.06 -3.18
C GLY A 289 -13.96 20.33 -2.31
N TYR A 290 -14.68 21.38 -2.71
CA TYR A 290 -14.74 22.66 -1.97
C TYR A 290 -15.81 22.66 -0.87
N GLU A 291 -16.85 21.82 -1.00
CA GLU A 291 -17.96 21.63 -0.05
C GLU A 291 -18.01 20.16 0.45
N ASP A 292 -16.84 19.65 0.86
CA ASP A 292 -16.54 18.24 1.19
C ASP A 292 -17.37 17.57 2.31
N HIS A 293 -18.34 18.28 2.88
CA HIS A 293 -19.10 17.88 4.07
C HIS A 293 -20.57 17.51 3.79
N LEU A 294 -21.15 17.86 2.63
CA LEU A 294 -22.62 17.84 2.50
C LEU A 294 -23.23 16.94 1.43
N LYS A 295 -22.45 16.43 0.47
CA LYS A 295 -22.87 15.36 -0.45
C LYS A 295 -21.68 14.97 -1.31
N TRP A 296 -21.14 13.79 -1.06
CA TRP A 296 -20.18 13.18 -1.96
C TRP A 296 -20.99 12.85 -3.22
N ASP A 297 -20.83 13.64 -4.27
CA ASP A 297 -21.43 13.30 -5.55
C ASP A 297 -20.62 12.11 -6.09
N ILE A 298 -21.11 10.90 -5.81
CA ILE A 298 -20.53 9.61 -6.23
C ILE A 298 -20.35 9.57 -7.76
N SER A 299 -20.93 10.52 -8.50
CA SER A 299 -20.77 10.65 -9.95
C SER A 299 -19.40 11.15 -10.44
N ALA A 300 -18.59 11.81 -9.59
CA ALA A 300 -17.25 12.31 -9.97
C ALA A 300 -16.15 11.36 -9.49
N GLU A 301 -15.96 10.25 -10.20
CA GLU A 301 -14.93 9.26 -9.89
C GLU A 301 -13.53 9.86 -9.94
N ALA A 302 -12.76 9.75 -8.84
CA ALA A 302 -11.37 10.20 -8.79
C ALA A 302 -10.54 9.63 -9.97
N TRP A 303 -10.87 8.41 -10.43
CA TRP A 303 -10.32 7.82 -11.64
C TRP A 303 -10.35 8.78 -12.84
N CYS A 304 -11.53 9.29 -13.23
CA CYS A 304 -11.67 10.12 -14.42
C CYS A 304 -10.86 11.42 -14.31
N ALA A 305 -10.92 12.08 -13.15
CA ALA A 305 -10.19 13.32 -12.90
C ALA A 305 -8.66 13.10 -12.92
N MET A 306 -8.18 12.03 -12.27
CA MET A 306 -6.75 11.70 -12.19
C MET A 306 -6.20 11.27 -13.55
N ILE A 307 -6.92 10.42 -14.29
CA ILE A 307 -6.54 9.99 -15.63
C ILE A 307 -6.47 11.18 -16.59
N SER A 308 -7.49 12.06 -16.61
CA SER A 308 -7.48 13.25 -17.47
C SER A 308 -6.26 14.13 -17.17
N CYS A 309 -6.02 14.42 -15.88
CA CYS A 309 -4.89 15.24 -15.46
C CYS A 309 -3.55 14.60 -15.83
N LEU A 310 -3.36 13.31 -15.57
CA LEU A 310 -2.11 12.61 -15.90
C LEU A 310 -1.89 12.49 -17.42
N MET A 311 -2.95 12.34 -18.21
CA MET A 311 -2.87 12.41 -19.67
C MET A 311 -2.35 13.77 -20.12
N ASP A 312 -2.86 14.87 -19.55
CA ASP A 312 -2.39 16.22 -19.86
C ASP A 312 -0.92 16.40 -19.44
N VAL A 313 -0.54 15.92 -18.25
CA VAL A 313 0.85 15.96 -17.76
C VAL A 313 1.80 15.21 -18.70
N VAL A 314 1.46 14.01 -19.15
CA VAL A 314 2.32 13.16 -19.99
C VAL A 314 2.42 13.67 -21.44
N THR A 315 1.37 14.33 -21.93
CA THR A 315 1.32 14.83 -23.32
C THR A 315 2.06 16.15 -23.51
N GLN A 316 2.36 16.88 -22.45
CA GLN A 316 2.98 18.19 -22.58
C GLN A 316 4.39 18.17 -23.21
N PRO A 317 4.75 19.17 -24.04
CA PRO A 317 6.03 19.17 -24.76
C PRO A 317 7.27 19.14 -23.85
N HIS A 318 7.19 19.76 -22.67
CA HIS A 318 8.30 19.83 -21.72
C HIS A 318 8.37 18.62 -20.77
N ALA A 319 7.47 17.65 -20.90
CA ALA A 319 7.40 16.44 -20.07
C ALA A 319 8.42 15.35 -20.51
N THR A 320 9.58 15.73 -21.04
CA THR A 320 10.56 14.78 -21.63
C THR A 320 11.06 13.74 -20.63
N ASN A 321 11.26 14.13 -19.37
CA ASN A 321 11.63 13.19 -18.31
C ASN A 321 10.47 12.26 -17.93
N LEU A 322 9.23 12.76 -17.92
CA LEU A 322 8.03 11.99 -17.56
C LEU A 322 7.73 10.86 -18.54
N ARG A 323 8.16 10.99 -19.80
CA ARG A 323 8.07 9.91 -20.79
C ARG A 323 8.99 8.72 -20.51
N LYS A 324 9.94 8.87 -19.58
CA LYS A 324 10.79 7.78 -19.08
C LYS A 324 10.36 7.31 -17.69
N THR A 325 9.50 8.06 -17.03
CA THR A 325 8.94 7.75 -15.72
C THR A 325 7.90 6.64 -15.86
N LYS A 326 7.90 5.68 -14.93
CA LYS A 326 6.83 4.68 -14.82
C LYS A 326 5.64 5.32 -14.11
N ILE A 327 4.61 5.72 -14.86
CA ILE A 327 3.39 6.34 -14.29
C ILE A 327 2.25 5.34 -14.38
N LEU A 328 1.89 4.77 -13.24
CA LEU A 328 0.84 3.76 -13.12
C LEU A 328 -0.36 4.34 -12.38
N VAL A 329 -1.56 4.01 -12.87
CA VAL A 329 -2.82 4.28 -12.17
C VAL A 329 -3.51 2.96 -11.92
N LEU A 330 -3.82 2.69 -10.66
CA LEU A 330 -4.51 1.49 -10.23
C LEU A 330 -6.00 1.80 -10.03
N SER A 331 -6.87 0.89 -10.46
CA SER A 331 -8.30 0.96 -10.16
C SER A 331 -8.93 -0.43 -10.17
N PRO A 332 -9.67 -0.82 -9.13
CA PRO A 332 -10.47 -2.03 -9.12
C PRO A 332 -11.76 -1.81 -9.92
N THR A 333 -12.27 -2.89 -10.51
CA THR A 333 -13.60 -2.95 -11.10
C THR A 333 -14.26 -4.26 -10.71
N TRP A 334 -15.58 -4.22 -10.52
CA TRP A 334 -16.33 -5.34 -9.96
C TRP A 334 -17.20 -6.03 -10.98
N GLY A 335 -17.38 -7.32 -10.76
CA GLY A 335 -18.19 -8.18 -11.60
C GLY A 335 -19.70 -8.07 -11.40
N LYS A 336 -20.28 -6.88 -11.21
CA LYS A 336 -21.73 -6.75 -10.88
C LYS A 336 -22.67 -7.17 -12.01
N ASP A 337 -22.18 -7.19 -13.25
CA ASP A 337 -23.04 -7.39 -14.42
C ASP A 337 -23.31 -8.86 -14.78
N SER A 338 -22.57 -9.83 -14.21
CA SER A 338 -22.82 -11.26 -14.45
C SER A 338 -22.08 -12.16 -13.45
N ASN A 339 -22.63 -13.36 -13.19
CA ASN A 339 -21.97 -14.42 -12.41
C ASN A 339 -20.63 -14.94 -13.00
N LEU A 340 -20.24 -14.43 -14.17
CA LEU A 340 -18.98 -14.74 -14.86
C LEU A 340 -18.00 -13.57 -14.84
N SER A 341 -18.45 -12.38 -14.43
CA SER A 341 -17.57 -11.23 -14.28
C SER A 341 -16.82 -11.39 -12.97
N LEU A 342 -15.51 -11.17 -13.00
CA LEU A 342 -14.64 -11.29 -11.85
C LEU A 342 -14.24 -9.91 -11.36
N ASP A 343 -14.02 -9.80 -10.05
CA ASP A 343 -13.30 -8.66 -9.51
C ASP A 343 -11.95 -8.57 -10.20
N THR A 344 -11.59 -7.36 -10.62
CA THR A 344 -10.46 -7.16 -11.53
C THR A 344 -9.70 -5.92 -11.09
N GLN A 345 -8.39 -6.04 -10.91
CA GLN A 345 -7.51 -4.89 -10.73
C GLN A 345 -7.01 -4.39 -12.07
N LEU A 346 -7.20 -3.11 -12.34
CA LEU A 346 -6.66 -2.45 -13.52
C LEU A 346 -5.37 -1.75 -13.12
N CYS A 347 -4.31 -1.96 -13.90
CA CYS A 347 -3.08 -1.18 -13.82
C CYS A 347 -2.82 -0.54 -15.17
N THR A 348 -3.01 0.78 -15.22
CA THR A 348 -2.85 1.61 -16.41
C THR A 348 -1.49 2.29 -16.41
N ASP A 349 -0.65 1.95 -17.37
CA ASP A 349 0.56 2.68 -17.70
C ASP A 349 0.20 3.89 -18.58
N MET A 350 0.25 5.08 -17.98
CA MET A 350 -0.16 6.33 -18.64
C MET A 350 0.80 6.76 -19.75
N VAL A 351 2.07 6.36 -19.66
CA VAL A 351 3.10 6.70 -20.66
C VAL A 351 2.95 5.81 -21.88
N ASN A 352 2.82 4.50 -21.66
CA ASN A 352 2.69 3.52 -22.74
C ASN A 352 1.26 3.39 -23.28
N LYS A 353 0.26 3.97 -22.60
CA LYS A 353 -1.17 3.86 -22.92
C LYS A 353 -1.62 2.39 -23.02
N VAL A 354 -1.20 1.61 -22.03
CA VAL A 354 -1.52 0.19 -21.90
C VAL A 354 -2.13 -0.02 -20.53
N THR A 355 -3.21 -0.81 -20.48
CA THR A 355 -3.74 -1.30 -19.21
C THR A 355 -3.64 -2.81 -19.16
N TRP A 356 -3.18 -3.32 -18.03
CA TRP A 356 -3.32 -4.71 -17.69
C TRP A 356 -4.46 -4.85 -16.69
N ALA A 357 -5.43 -5.69 -17.04
CA ALA A 357 -6.49 -6.10 -16.15
C ALA A 357 -6.09 -7.45 -15.53
N PHE A 358 -6.06 -7.52 -14.21
CA PHE A 358 -5.67 -8.69 -13.42
C PHE A 358 -6.93 -9.28 -12.79
N PRO A 359 -7.29 -10.52 -13.11
CA PRO A 359 -8.45 -11.15 -12.52
C PRO A 359 -8.14 -11.57 -11.07
N CYS A 360 -9.06 -11.27 -10.17
CA CYS A 360 -9.05 -11.75 -8.80
C CYS A 360 -10.05 -12.90 -8.69
N ILE A 361 -9.55 -14.14 -8.57
CA ILE A 361 -10.41 -15.32 -8.47
C ILE A 361 -10.52 -15.65 -6.97
N PRO A 362 -11.69 -15.44 -6.34
CA PRO A 362 -11.87 -15.86 -4.96
C PRO A 362 -11.77 -17.39 -4.90
N GLU A 363 -10.75 -17.88 -4.20
CA GLU A 363 -10.78 -19.25 -3.71
C GLU A 363 -11.90 -19.31 -2.66
N GLY A 364 -12.79 -20.32 -2.76
CA GLY A 364 -14.11 -20.29 -2.09
C GLY A 364 -14.06 -20.03 -0.59
N ARG A 365 -15.21 -19.68 0.03
CA ARG A 365 -15.30 -19.47 1.49
C ARG A 365 -14.87 -20.73 2.23
N TRP A 366 -13.64 -20.73 2.74
CA TRP A 366 -13.12 -21.79 3.61
C TRP A 366 -13.40 -21.45 5.07
N SER A 367 -13.87 -22.44 5.83
CA SER A 367 -14.13 -22.30 7.27
C SER A 367 -12.85 -22.12 8.11
N SER A 368 -11.66 -22.36 7.55
CA SER A 368 -10.38 -22.30 8.28
C SER A 368 -9.32 -21.36 7.70
N VAL A 369 -9.38 -21.00 6.41
CA VAL A 369 -8.41 -20.11 5.76
C VAL A 369 -9.18 -19.07 4.92
N SER A 370 -9.99 -18.25 5.58
CA SER A 370 -10.73 -17.20 4.87
C SER A 370 -9.78 -16.18 4.25
N GLY A 371 -9.93 -15.90 2.94
CA GLY A 371 -9.36 -14.71 2.30
C GLY A 371 -8.27 -14.91 1.25
N CYS A 372 -7.98 -16.12 0.77
CA CYS A 372 -7.01 -16.29 -0.31
C CYS A 372 -7.61 -16.00 -1.70
N PHE A 373 -6.80 -15.40 -2.58
CA PHE A 373 -7.19 -15.15 -3.97
C PHE A 373 -6.13 -15.70 -4.91
N LEU A 374 -6.57 -16.29 -6.01
CA LEU A 374 -5.69 -16.65 -7.12
C LEU A 374 -5.59 -15.46 -8.07
N VAL A 375 -4.36 -15.00 -8.29
CA VAL A 375 -4.01 -13.96 -9.26
C VAL A 375 -3.20 -14.56 -10.38
N ARG A 376 -3.52 -14.14 -11.62
CA ARG A 376 -2.78 -14.51 -12.82
C ARG A 376 -2.06 -13.32 -13.40
N SER A 377 -0.76 -13.44 -13.54
CA SER A 377 0.09 -12.42 -14.12
C SER A 377 0.03 -12.44 -15.65
N PRO A 378 0.45 -11.35 -16.32
CA PRO A 378 0.58 -11.27 -17.79
C PRO A 378 1.41 -12.38 -18.44
N ASP A 379 2.37 -12.95 -17.71
CA ASP A 379 3.24 -14.04 -18.17
C ASP A 379 2.61 -15.43 -17.97
N GLY A 380 1.40 -15.49 -17.42
CA GLY A 380 0.68 -16.73 -17.13
C GLY A 380 1.04 -17.37 -15.79
N SER A 381 1.93 -16.77 -14.99
CA SER A 381 2.22 -17.26 -13.64
C SER A 381 0.98 -17.17 -12.73
N GLU A 382 0.82 -18.18 -11.88
CA GLU A 382 -0.28 -18.32 -10.93
C GLU A 382 0.24 -18.12 -9.50
N GLN A 383 -0.30 -17.11 -8.83
CA GLN A 383 0.11 -16.69 -7.50
C GLN A 383 -1.10 -16.71 -6.56
N VAL A 384 -0.90 -17.20 -5.34
CA VAL A 384 -1.92 -17.15 -4.29
C VAL A 384 -1.57 -16.04 -3.32
N ILE A 385 -2.45 -15.05 -3.23
CA ILE A 385 -2.34 -13.93 -2.29
C ILE A 385 -3.29 -14.14 -1.10
N LYS A 386 -2.95 -13.54 0.04
CA LYS A 386 -3.75 -13.64 1.28
C LYS A 386 -4.57 -12.41 1.55
N ASP A 387 -4.14 -11.27 1.04
CA ASP A 387 -4.85 -10.00 1.15
C ASP A 387 -4.99 -9.40 -0.24
N ILE A 388 -6.17 -8.82 -0.54
CA ILE A 388 -6.44 -8.24 -1.86
C ILE A 388 -5.49 -7.07 -2.18
N GLU A 389 -4.90 -6.45 -1.16
CA GLU A 389 -3.88 -5.40 -1.30
C GLU A 389 -2.59 -5.92 -1.94
N ASP A 390 -2.24 -7.20 -1.74
CA ASP A 390 -1.10 -7.83 -2.40
C ASP A 390 -1.27 -7.85 -3.93
N MET A 391 -2.52 -7.81 -4.41
CA MET A 391 -2.81 -7.68 -5.84
C MET A 391 -2.35 -6.34 -6.40
N ASP A 392 -2.41 -5.25 -5.61
CA ASP A 392 -1.91 -3.95 -6.06
C ASP A 392 -0.40 -4.01 -6.30
N ASP A 393 0.34 -4.63 -5.37
CA ASP A 393 1.79 -4.83 -5.49
C ASP A 393 2.16 -5.68 -6.72
N ILE A 394 1.41 -6.77 -6.98
CA ILE A 394 1.60 -7.58 -8.19
C ILE A 394 1.28 -6.77 -9.45
N ALA A 395 0.16 -6.04 -9.45
CA ALA A 395 -0.33 -5.30 -10.61
C ALA A 395 0.59 -4.14 -10.99
N GLU A 396 1.17 -3.43 -10.01
CA GLU A 396 2.18 -2.40 -10.26
C GLU A 396 3.56 -2.98 -10.64
N GLY A 397 3.75 -4.30 -10.50
CA GLY A 397 5.02 -4.97 -10.75
C GLY A 397 6.06 -4.65 -9.69
N HIS A 398 5.64 -4.63 -8.42
CA HIS A 398 6.46 -4.39 -7.23
C HIS A 398 7.30 -3.12 -7.35
N VAL A 399 6.67 -1.96 -7.61
CA VAL A 399 7.40 -0.67 -7.57
C VAL A 399 7.90 -0.41 -6.15
N TRP A 400 7.08 -0.77 -5.18
CA TRP A 400 7.45 -0.91 -3.78
C TRP A 400 7.42 -2.38 -3.38
N ALA A 401 8.33 -2.75 -2.49
CA ALA A 401 8.43 -4.11 -1.99
C ALA A 401 8.61 -4.14 -0.48
N ASP A 402 8.03 -5.16 0.12
CA ASP A 402 8.35 -5.54 1.49
C ASP A 402 9.72 -6.16 1.59
N VAL A 403 10.38 -5.91 2.71
CA VAL A 403 11.62 -6.60 3.07
C VAL A 403 11.48 -7.35 4.38
N VAL A 404 12.32 -8.36 4.57
CA VAL A 404 12.52 -9.03 5.87
C VAL A 404 12.77 -7.96 6.94
N GLY A 405 12.01 -8.01 8.03
CA GLY A 405 11.96 -6.96 9.05
C GLY A 405 10.86 -5.91 8.85
N GLY A 406 10.02 -6.07 7.81
CA GLY A 406 8.76 -5.35 7.64
C GLY A 406 8.86 -3.94 7.06
N ALA A 407 10.05 -3.48 6.66
CA ALA A 407 10.17 -2.18 5.99
C ALA A 407 9.64 -2.25 4.55
N ARG A 408 9.09 -1.14 4.06
CA ARG A 408 8.67 -0.94 2.66
C ARG A 408 9.67 -0.05 1.95
N LEU A 409 10.26 -0.53 0.87
CA LEU A 409 11.31 0.18 0.13
C LEU A 409 11.01 0.17 -1.38
N PRO A 410 11.44 1.22 -2.11
CA PRO A 410 11.42 1.22 -3.57
C PRO A 410 12.25 0.07 -4.17
N ALA A 411 11.75 -0.57 -5.23
CA ALA A 411 12.41 -1.71 -5.85
C ALA A 411 13.72 -1.36 -6.56
N ASP A 412 13.91 -0.11 -7.00
CA ASP A 412 15.18 0.36 -7.56
C ASP A 412 16.30 0.37 -6.52
N ALA A 413 16.02 0.79 -5.28
CA ALA A 413 16.94 0.74 -4.16
C ALA A 413 17.33 -0.70 -3.80
N LEU A 414 16.37 -1.62 -3.83
CA LEU A 414 16.60 -3.04 -3.58
C LEU A 414 17.39 -3.70 -4.70
N GLN A 415 17.07 -3.37 -5.95
CA GLN A 415 17.83 -3.86 -7.12
C GLN A 415 19.27 -3.32 -7.12
N ALA A 416 19.49 -2.07 -6.73
CA ALA A 416 20.82 -1.50 -6.58
C ALA A 416 21.65 -2.28 -5.55
N GLU A 417 21.09 -2.58 -4.38
CA GLU A 417 21.72 -3.40 -3.34
C GLU A 417 22.05 -4.81 -3.87
N ARG A 418 21.10 -5.47 -4.54
CA ARG A 418 21.31 -6.81 -5.14
C ARG A 418 22.46 -6.84 -6.15
N ARG A 419 22.66 -5.75 -6.89
CA ARG A 419 23.75 -5.58 -7.87
C ARG A 419 25.07 -5.12 -7.23
N GLY A 420 25.09 -4.89 -5.92
CA GLY A 420 26.27 -4.40 -5.20
C GLY A 420 26.55 -2.91 -5.46
N PHE A 421 25.57 -2.15 -5.94
CA PHE A 421 25.68 -0.70 -6.07
C PHE A 421 25.33 -0.01 -4.74
N PRO A 422 25.84 1.21 -4.49
CA PRO A 422 25.46 1.98 -3.31
C PRO A 422 23.94 2.16 -3.21
N SER A 423 23.37 1.72 -2.09
CA SER A 423 21.94 1.80 -1.81
C SER A 423 21.70 2.04 -0.33
N PHE A 424 20.59 2.67 0.01
CA PHE A 424 20.15 2.74 1.41
C PHE A 424 19.45 1.45 1.88
N ALA A 425 19.12 0.54 0.96
CA ALA A 425 18.54 -0.77 1.24
C ALA A 425 19.60 -1.80 1.71
N THR A 426 20.77 -1.37 2.18
CA THR A 426 21.85 -2.28 2.58
C THR A 426 21.42 -3.28 3.63
N GLY A 427 21.66 -4.55 3.31
CA GLY A 427 21.29 -5.70 4.15
C GLY A 427 19.80 -6.02 4.18
N CYS A 428 18.97 -5.36 3.39
CA CYS A 428 17.56 -5.74 3.24
C CYS A 428 17.41 -6.86 2.21
N VAL A 429 16.44 -7.74 2.44
CA VAL A 429 16.06 -8.84 1.55
C VAL A 429 14.58 -8.70 1.26
N GLU A 430 14.18 -8.67 -0.01
CA GLU A 430 12.77 -8.64 -0.39
C GLU A 430 12.02 -9.85 0.17
N ARG A 431 10.84 -9.59 0.74
CA ARG A 431 9.88 -10.61 1.15
C ARG A 431 9.00 -10.95 -0.06
N PRO A 432 8.85 -12.24 -0.42
CA PRO A 432 7.88 -12.65 -1.43
C PRO A 432 6.47 -12.20 -1.05
N VAL A 433 5.74 -11.60 -1.99
CA VAL A 433 4.37 -11.13 -1.77
C VAL A 433 3.36 -12.28 -1.82
N ALA A 434 3.63 -13.29 -2.65
CA ALA A 434 2.72 -14.40 -2.88
C ALA A 434 3.46 -15.73 -2.94
N ASP A 435 2.75 -16.80 -2.59
CA ASP A 435 3.19 -18.16 -2.84
C ASP A 435 2.84 -18.52 -4.29
N LEU A 436 3.73 -19.27 -4.95
CA LEU A 436 3.35 -19.90 -6.23
C LEU A 436 2.24 -20.91 -5.97
N MET A 437 1.27 -21.01 -6.89
CA MET A 437 0.13 -21.91 -6.73
C MET A 437 0.56 -23.36 -6.41
N ASP A 438 1.60 -23.88 -7.07
CA ASP A 438 2.09 -25.23 -6.82
C ASP A 438 2.63 -25.40 -5.39
N GLN A 439 3.40 -24.42 -4.89
CA GLN A 439 3.92 -24.42 -3.52
C GLN A 439 2.78 -24.32 -2.51
N TRP A 440 1.78 -23.49 -2.80
CA TRP A 440 0.61 -23.35 -1.97
C TRP A 440 -0.20 -24.65 -1.91
N LEU A 441 -0.39 -25.34 -3.03
CA LEU A 441 -1.08 -26.64 -3.08
C LEU A 441 -0.31 -27.76 -2.36
N GLU A 442 1.04 -27.72 -2.35
CA GLU A 442 1.86 -28.65 -1.57
C GLU A 442 1.62 -28.51 -0.06
N VAL A 443 1.48 -27.27 0.42
CA VAL A 443 1.17 -26.98 1.83
C VAL A 443 -0.29 -27.31 2.15
N TYR A 444 -1.19 -27.16 1.18
CA TYR A 444 -2.64 -27.27 1.36
C TYR A 444 -3.33 -28.25 0.40
N PRO A 445 -2.95 -29.55 0.38
CA PRO A 445 -3.38 -30.50 -0.67
C PRO A 445 -4.87 -30.85 -0.65
N GLY A 446 -5.56 -30.59 0.47
CA GLY A 446 -6.97 -30.93 0.66
C GLY A 446 -7.95 -29.78 0.40
N VAL A 447 -7.47 -28.63 -0.06
CA VAL A 447 -8.30 -27.44 -0.11
C VAL A 447 -9.27 -27.48 -1.31
N PRO A 448 -10.58 -27.22 -1.09
CA PRO A 448 -11.56 -27.19 -2.17
C PRO A 448 -11.21 -26.13 -3.21
N LYS A 449 -11.07 -26.58 -4.45
CA LYS A 449 -10.77 -25.73 -5.60
C LYS A 449 -11.97 -24.85 -5.95
N SER A 450 -11.72 -23.58 -6.25
CA SER A 450 -12.72 -22.68 -6.83
C SER A 450 -13.46 -23.29 -8.02
N ARG A 451 -14.68 -22.82 -8.30
CA ARG A 451 -15.45 -23.23 -9.50
C ARG A 451 -14.61 -23.07 -10.76
N THR A 452 -13.99 -21.91 -10.94
CA THR A 452 -13.16 -21.60 -12.09
C THR A 452 -12.06 -22.64 -12.24
N PHE A 453 -11.34 -22.96 -11.16
CA PHE A 453 -10.27 -23.96 -11.20
C PHE A 453 -10.80 -25.37 -11.53
N ARG A 454 -11.94 -25.80 -10.96
CA ARG A 454 -12.57 -27.09 -11.29
C ARG A 454 -12.96 -27.18 -12.77
N ASN A 455 -13.54 -26.11 -13.31
CA ASN A 455 -13.91 -26.03 -14.72
C ASN A 455 -12.68 -26.04 -15.63
N GLU A 456 -11.58 -25.40 -15.22
CA GLU A 456 -10.30 -25.47 -15.96
C GLU A 456 -9.73 -26.88 -16.00
N GLN A 457 -9.77 -27.61 -14.88
CA GLN A 457 -9.34 -29.01 -14.86
C GLN A 457 -10.22 -29.88 -15.77
N LYS A 458 -11.54 -29.64 -15.79
CA LYS A 458 -12.49 -30.40 -16.62
C LYS A 458 -12.31 -30.11 -18.11
N THR A 459 -12.02 -28.87 -18.46
CA THR A 459 -11.88 -28.43 -19.87
C THR A 459 -10.46 -28.54 -20.41
N GLY A 460 -9.45 -28.64 -19.54
CA GLY A 460 -8.04 -28.57 -19.90
C GLY A 460 -7.60 -27.19 -20.43
N THR A 461 -8.37 -26.14 -20.18
CA THR A 461 -8.14 -24.79 -20.70
C THR A 461 -8.29 -23.77 -19.58
N LYS A 462 -7.40 -22.76 -19.52
CA LYS A 462 -7.55 -21.63 -18.59
C LYS A 462 -8.73 -20.76 -19.01
N LEU A 463 -9.65 -20.51 -18.09
CA LEU A 463 -10.90 -19.80 -18.36
C LEU A 463 -10.78 -18.30 -18.13
N VAL A 464 -9.71 -17.88 -17.45
CA VAL A 464 -9.49 -16.50 -17.05
C VAL A 464 -8.00 -16.20 -17.20
N LEU A 465 -7.64 -15.08 -17.81
CA LEU A 465 -6.25 -14.64 -17.95
C LEU A 465 -6.18 -13.15 -17.72
N ALA A 466 -4.98 -12.64 -17.40
CA ALA A 466 -4.73 -11.21 -17.45
C ALA A 466 -5.00 -10.68 -18.88
N GLU A 467 -5.70 -9.55 -18.97
CA GLU A 467 -6.12 -8.97 -20.24
C GLU A 467 -5.34 -7.67 -20.51
N LYS A 468 -4.66 -7.61 -21.65
CA LYS A 468 -3.98 -6.39 -22.11
C LYS A 468 -4.93 -5.52 -22.92
N ARG A 469 -5.14 -4.28 -22.50
CA ARG A 469 -5.95 -3.26 -23.18
C ARG A 469 -5.07 -2.16 -23.77
N THR A 470 -5.36 -1.78 -25.01
CA THR A 470 -4.61 -0.78 -25.78
C THR A 470 -5.56 0.05 -26.65
N GLY A 471 -5.04 1.05 -27.36
CA GLY A 471 -5.83 1.83 -28.31
C GLY A 471 -6.92 2.65 -27.62
N SER A 472 -8.17 2.52 -28.05
CA SER A 472 -9.31 3.18 -27.38
C SER A 472 -9.79 2.47 -26.12
N ASP A 473 -9.37 1.22 -25.90
CA ASP A 473 -9.82 0.38 -24.78
C ASP A 473 -8.90 0.48 -23.55
N PHE A 474 -7.75 1.17 -23.66
CA PHE A 474 -6.78 1.23 -22.56
C PHE A 474 -7.35 1.88 -21.28
N LEU A 475 -8.39 2.72 -21.35
CA LEU A 475 -9.04 3.31 -20.17
C LEU A 475 -10.36 2.61 -19.79
N ALA A 476 -10.70 1.49 -20.43
CA ALA A 476 -11.95 0.81 -20.14
C ALA A 476 -11.95 0.24 -18.71
N LEU A 477 -13.00 0.56 -17.95
CA LEU A 477 -13.23 0.09 -16.58
C LEU A 477 -13.99 -1.24 -16.48
N ARG A 478 -14.08 -2.01 -17.57
CA ARG A 478 -14.84 -3.26 -17.57
C ARG A 478 -14.12 -4.38 -16.79
N PRO A 479 -14.83 -5.21 -16.02
CA PRO A 479 -14.25 -6.40 -15.40
C PRO A 479 -13.88 -7.47 -16.43
N ILE A 480 -12.96 -8.36 -16.07
CA ILE A 480 -12.67 -9.57 -16.83
C ILE A 480 -13.85 -10.53 -16.70
N LYS A 481 -14.19 -11.22 -17.80
CA LYS A 481 -15.23 -12.25 -17.83
C LYS A 481 -14.61 -13.63 -18.02
N GLU A 482 -15.08 -14.60 -17.27
CA GLU A 482 -14.74 -16.01 -17.42
C GLU A 482 -15.19 -16.51 -18.80
N ILE A 483 -14.27 -17.12 -19.56
CA ILE A 483 -14.52 -17.62 -20.91
C ILE A 483 -15.26 -18.96 -20.84
N THR A 484 -16.20 -19.20 -21.75
CA THR A 484 -16.77 -20.54 -22.00
C THR A 484 -16.08 -21.13 -23.23
N PRO A 485 -15.29 -22.21 -23.11
CA PRO A 485 -14.59 -22.78 -24.25
C PRO A 485 -15.55 -23.37 -25.28
N ASN A 486 -15.13 -23.44 -26.54
CA ASN A 486 -15.93 -24.04 -27.62
C ASN A 486 -16.30 -25.50 -27.30
N GLY A 487 -17.55 -25.88 -27.53
CA GLY A 487 -18.07 -27.21 -27.24
C GLY A 487 -18.46 -27.44 -25.77
N TRP A 488 -18.46 -26.37 -24.95
CA TRP A 488 -18.93 -26.40 -23.58
C TRP A 488 -20.12 -25.46 -23.38
N VAL A 489 -21.00 -25.83 -22.45
CA VAL A 489 -22.13 -25.02 -21.99
C VAL A 489 -22.10 -24.89 -20.47
N ARG A 490 -22.56 -23.75 -19.95
CA ARG A 490 -22.70 -23.55 -18.51
C ARG A 490 -24.07 -24.04 -18.08
N THR A 491 -24.11 -24.89 -17.07
CA THR A 491 -25.35 -25.52 -16.58
C THR A 491 -25.49 -25.33 -15.07
N GLY A 492 -26.74 -25.39 -14.60
CA GLY A 492 -27.06 -25.28 -13.18
C GLY A 492 -26.84 -23.89 -12.55
N PRO A 493 -27.17 -23.74 -11.26
CA PRO A 493 -26.98 -22.49 -10.52
C PRO A 493 -25.51 -22.14 -10.32
N ASP A 494 -24.64 -23.15 -10.25
CA ASP A 494 -23.21 -22.97 -10.03
C ASP A 494 -22.47 -22.55 -11.31
N LEU A 495 -23.10 -22.66 -12.49
CA LEU A 495 -22.49 -22.39 -13.81
C LEU A 495 -21.30 -23.30 -14.13
N ASP A 496 -21.41 -24.56 -13.75
CA ASP A 496 -20.45 -25.60 -14.10
C ASP A 496 -20.45 -25.86 -15.61
N LEU A 497 -19.27 -26.18 -16.16
CA LEU A 497 -19.13 -26.46 -17.58
C LEU A 497 -19.45 -27.92 -17.89
N GLU A 498 -20.36 -28.17 -18.82
CA GLU A 498 -20.67 -29.49 -19.39
C GLU A 498 -20.39 -29.50 -20.89
N ARG A 499 -20.09 -30.67 -21.47
CA ARG A 499 -19.96 -30.78 -22.92
C ARG A 499 -21.33 -30.57 -23.57
N ALA A 500 -21.36 -29.72 -24.59
CA ALA A 500 -22.55 -29.32 -25.33
C ALA A 500 -23.19 -30.49 -26.10
#